data_AF-A0A8J4DP26-F1
#
_entry.id   AF-A0A8J4DP26-F1
#
_cell.length_a   1.000
_cell.length_b   1.000
_cell.length_c   1.000
_cell.angle_alpha   90.00
_cell.angle_beta   90.00
_cell.angle_gamma   90.00
#
_symmetry.space_group_name_H-M   'P 1'
#
loop_
_entity.id
_entity.type
_entity.pdbx_description
1 polymer ?
#
loop_
_entity_poly.entity_id
_entity_poly.type
_entity_poly.pdbx_seq_one_letter_code
_entity_poly.pdbx_strand_id
1 'polypeptide(L)'
;MKRSTILVRALVAAAALLVPLGLATPASAGTYYTGCTIDPVTPYANGDLNANGVKMVNYEVDVDCASGREVEIEMRRWEYDANNADDLIGTSTLHNSFYTAGGTLTRTVEGALPNTDDFGDNVEEMYQCVRFRVTLTNLFQTPFTAWECTPYRSIHI
;
A
#
# COMPACT_ATOMS: atom_id res chain seq x y z
N MET A 1 58.14 -54.43 8.39
CA MET A 1 58.58 -53.07 8.00
C MET A 1 58.29 -52.85 6.52
N LYS A 2 57.38 -51.92 6.19
CA LYS A 2 57.33 -51.21 4.89
C LYS A 2 56.36 -50.04 5.03
N ARG A 3 56.89 -48.82 4.89
CA ARG A 3 56.16 -47.55 4.82
C ARG A 3 55.71 -47.34 3.38
N SER A 4 54.51 -46.78 3.15
CA SER A 4 54.26 -45.88 2.01
C SER A 4 52.94 -45.12 2.14
N THR A 5 53.12 -43.83 2.38
CA THR A 5 52.57 -42.66 1.67
C THR A 5 51.06 -42.48 1.49
N ILE A 6 50.61 -41.37 2.06
CA ILE A 6 49.31 -40.69 2.04
C ILE A 6 48.92 -40.25 0.62
N LEU A 7 47.63 -40.34 0.29
CA LEU A 7 46.99 -39.51 -0.72
C LEU A 7 45.70 -38.91 -0.16
N VAL A 8 45.71 -37.58 -0.06
CA VAL A 8 44.61 -36.70 0.32
C VAL A 8 43.56 -36.69 -0.80
N ARG A 9 42.29 -36.86 -0.46
CA ARG A 9 41.16 -36.43 -1.29
C ARG A 9 40.20 -35.63 -0.42
N ALA A 10 40.28 -34.31 -0.55
CA ALA A 10 39.23 -33.40 -0.12
C ALA A 10 38.09 -33.45 -1.15
N LEU A 11 36.85 -33.65 -0.70
CA LEU A 11 35.66 -33.36 -1.51
C LEU A 11 34.62 -32.64 -0.65
N VAL A 12 34.59 -31.32 -0.88
CA VAL A 12 33.46 -30.39 -0.98
C VAL A 12 32.18 -30.72 -0.20
N ALA A 13 31.86 -29.81 0.71
CA ALA A 13 30.61 -29.71 1.46
C ALA A 13 29.41 -29.37 0.57
N ALA A 14 28.25 -29.94 0.89
CA ALA A 14 26.95 -29.46 0.45
C ALA A 14 26.02 -29.36 1.66
N ALA A 15 26.02 -28.19 2.31
CA ALA A 15 25.01 -27.83 3.29
C ALA A 15 23.84 -27.18 2.54
N ALA A 16 22.73 -27.89 2.41
CA ALA A 16 21.49 -27.32 1.90
C ALA A 16 20.88 -26.39 2.96
N LEU A 17 21.04 -25.09 2.77
CA LEU A 17 20.35 -24.07 3.55
C LEU A 17 18.89 -23.99 3.06
N LEU A 18 17.97 -24.57 3.81
CA LEU A 18 16.55 -24.29 3.69
C LEU A 18 16.29 -22.92 4.32
N VAL A 19 16.30 -21.86 3.51
CA VAL A 19 15.87 -20.53 3.94
C VAL A 19 14.33 -20.50 3.89
N PRO A 20 13.62 -20.28 5.01
CA PRO A 20 12.21 -19.97 4.94
C PRO A 20 12.05 -18.63 4.24
N LEU A 21 11.35 -18.63 3.10
CA LEU A 21 10.84 -17.41 2.47
C LEU A 21 9.86 -16.78 3.45
N GLY A 22 10.34 -15.82 4.24
CA GLY A 22 9.48 -14.95 5.02
C GLY A 22 8.58 -14.20 4.06
N LEU A 23 7.28 -14.48 4.10
CA LEU A 23 6.27 -13.65 3.47
C LEU A 23 6.36 -12.27 4.13
N ALA A 24 6.94 -11.30 3.43
CA ALA A 24 6.84 -9.91 3.82
C ALA A 24 5.37 -9.52 3.63
N THR A 25 4.59 -9.54 4.71
CA THR A 25 3.34 -8.80 4.74
C THR A 25 3.71 -7.32 4.60
N PRO A 26 3.08 -6.54 3.71
CA PRO A 26 3.32 -5.11 3.67
C PRO A 26 3.06 -4.56 5.07
N ALA A 27 4.04 -3.86 5.63
CA ALA A 27 3.85 -3.14 6.88
C ALA A 27 2.97 -1.93 6.55
N SER A 28 1.66 -2.14 6.61
CA SER A 28 0.69 -1.07 6.62
C SER A 28 0.72 -0.49 8.03
N ALA A 29 1.23 0.73 8.16
CA ALA A 29 1.12 1.47 9.40
C ALA A 29 -0.26 2.13 9.36
N GLY A 30 -1.18 1.67 10.22
CA GLY A 30 -2.42 2.40 10.43
C GLY A 30 -2.15 3.57 11.36
N THR A 31 -2.41 4.80 10.94
CA THR A 31 -2.34 5.94 11.85
C THR A 31 -3.57 5.92 12.78
N TYR A 32 -3.33 5.69 14.08
CA TYR A 32 -4.35 5.84 15.11
C TYR A 32 -4.43 7.29 15.60
N TYR A 33 -5.62 7.89 15.51
CA TYR A 33 -5.86 9.23 16.03
C TYR A 33 -7.32 9.38 16.49
N THR A 34 -7.50 9.81 17.74
CA THR A 34 -8.82 10.15 18.31
C THR A 34 -9.85 9.01 18.26
N GLY A 35 -9.39 7.76 18.36
CA GLY A 35 -10.24 6.58 18.33
C GLY A 35 -10.57 6.08 16.93
N CYS A 36 -9.86 6.53 15.91
CA CYS A 36 -9.92 6.00 14.56
C CYS A 36 -8.52 5.54 14.11
N THR A 37 -8.45 4.41 13.43
CA THR A 37 -7.29 3.92 12.68
C THR A 37 -7.64 3.97 11.21
N ILE A 38 -6.80 4.66 10.43
CA ILE A 38 -6.93 4.74 8.97
C ILE A 38 -5.69 4.10 8.37
N ASP A 39 -5.90 3.10 7.53
CA ASP A 39 -4.83 2.28 6.97
C ASP A 39 -4.93 2.23 5.44
N PRO A 40 -4.07 2.93 4.70
CA PRO A 40 -4.07 2.88 3.24
C PRO A 40 -3.48 1.56 2.75
N VAL A 41 -4.15 0.91 1.80
CA VAL A 41 -3.69 -0.36 1.22
C VAL A 41 -2.89 -0.08 -0.05
N THR A 42 -1.74 -0.73 -0.25
CA THR A 42 -0.97 -0.58 -1.50
C THR A 42 -1.87 -0.82 -2.73
N PRO A 43 -1.90 0.09 -3.72
CA PRO A 43 -2.80 -0.02 -4.87
C PRO A 43 -2.60 -1.32 -5.65
N TYR A 44 -3.66 -1.78 -6.32
CA TYR A 44 -3.61 -3.00 -7.12
C TYR A 44 -4.59 -2.97 -8.28
N ALA A 45 -4.25 -3.63 -9.39
CA ALA A 45 -5.16 -3.82 -10.51
C ALA A 45 -6.31 -4.74 -10.09
N ASN A 46 -7.56 -4.30 -10.29
CA ASN A 46 -8.75 -5.03 -9.84
C ASN A 46 -9.20 -6.15 -10.81
N GLY A 47 -8.54 -6.26 -11.97
CA GLY A 47 -8.82 -7.25 -13.01
C GLY A 47 -9.81 -6.77 -14.08
N ASP A 48 -10.45 -5.62 -13.87
CA ASP A 48 -11.38 -5.02 -14.82
C ASP A 48 -10.67 -4.07 -15.80
N LEU A 49 -11.31 -3.86 -16.94
CA LEU A 49 -10.94 -2.85 -17.93
C LEU A 49 -12.06 -1.82 -18.04
N ASN A 50 -11.70 -0.55 -18.23
CA ASN A 50 -12.68 0.46 -18.59
C ASN A 50 -13.14 0.29 -20.06
N ALA A 51 -14.07 1.14 -20.50
CA ALA A 51 -14.64 1.09 -21.86
C ALA A 51 -13.60 1.26 -22.99
N ASN A 52 -12.42 1.80 -22.70
CA ASN A 52 -11.32 1.97 -23.65
C ASN A 52 -10.28 0.84 -23.57
N GLY A 53 -10.52 -0.20 -22.77
CA GLY A 53 -9.60 -1.33 -22.60
C GLY A 53 -8.43 -1.05 -21.66
N VAL A 54 -8.49 0.01 -20.84
CA VAL A 54 -7.43 0.35 -19.86
C VAL A 54 -7.74 -0.32 -18.53
N LYS A 55 -6.72 -0.91 -17.89
CA LYS A 55 -6.83 -1.55 -16.57
C LYS A 55 -7.34 -0.59 -15.52
N MET A 56 -8.17 -1.11 -14.61
CA MET A 56 -8.65 -0.37 -13.45
C MET A 56 -7.84 -0.73 -12.21
N VAL A 57 -7.53 0.28 -11.41
CA VAL A 57 -6.73 0.20 -10.17
C VAL A 57 -7.60 0.59 -8.99
N ASN A 58 -7.57 -0.25 -7.96
CA ASN A 58 -8.20 0.01 -6.68
C ASN A 58 -7.23 0.70 -5.72
N TYR A 59 -7.70 1.78 -5.11
CA TYR A 59 -7.05 2.52 -4.04
C TYR A 59 -7.91 2.36 -2.79
N GLU A 60 -7.53 1.41 -1.94
CA GLU A 60 -8.31 1.04 -0.76
C GLU A 60 -7.78 1.71 0.51
N VAL A 61 -8.69 2.00 1.41
CA VAL A 61 -8.39 2.47 2.76
C VAL A 61 -9.27 1.71 3.74
N ASP A 62 -8.64 1.00 4.65
CA ASP A 62 -9.31 0.38 5.78
C ASP A 62 -9.50 1.43 6.89
N VAL A 63 -10.73 1.52 7.38
CA VAL A 63 -11.16 2.53 8.33
C VAL A 63 -11.77 1.81 9.50
N ASP A 64 -11.13 1.89 10.66
CA ASP A 64 -11.67 1.40 11.93
C ASP A 64 -11.88 2.58 12.88
N CYS A 65 -13.08 2.75 13.40
CA CYS A 65 -13.40 3.87 14.30
C CYS A 65 -14.26 3.42 15.47
N ALA A 66 -13.97 3.97 16.64
CA ALA A 66 -14.85 3.91 17.80
C ALA A 66 -16.19 4.60 17.51
N SER A 67 -17.21 4.25 18.30
CA SER A 67 -18.54 4.87 18.22
C SER A 67 -18.48 6.40 18.47
N GLY A 68 -19.37 7.14 17.81
CA GLY A 68 -19.53 8.58 17.94
C GLY A 68 -18.43 9.37 17.23
N ARG A 69 -17.97 8.86 16.09
CA ARG A 69 -16.93 9.49 15.25
C ARG A 69 -17.43 9.68 13.84
N GLU A 70 -17.06 10.80 13.25
CA GLU A 70 -17.04 10.99 11.80
C GLU A 70 -15.59 11.20 11.38
N VAL A 71 -15.20 10.61 10.28
CA VAL A 71 -13.85 10.76 9.73
C VAL A 71 -13.94 11.33 8.33
N GLU A 72 -13.11 12.33 8.07
CA GLU A 72 -12.83 12.85 6.75
C GLU A 72 -11.40 12.46 6.38
N ILE A 73 -11.27 11.76 5.26
CA ILE A 73 -10.00 11.25 4.74
C ILE A 73 -9.73 11.96 3.43
N GLU A 74 -8.58 12.63 3.33
CA GLU A 74 -8.05 13.08 2.06
C GLU A 74 -7.09 12.04 1.52
N MET A 75 -7.22 11.74 0.23
CA MET A 75 -6.41 10.77 -0.50
C MET A 75 -5.73 11.45 -1.69
N ARG A 76 -4.47 11.08 -1.93
CA ARG A 76 -3.71 11.38 -3.15
C ARG A 76 -3.19 10.07 -3.74
N ARG A 77 -3.31 9.94 -5.06
CA ARG A 77 -2.89 8.78 -5.83
C ARG A 77 -1.77 9.24 -6.75
N TRP A 78 -0.67 8.52 -6.74
CA TRP A 78 0.57 8.92 -7.36
C TRP A 78 1.16 7.78 -8.16
N GLU A 79 1.91 8.16 -9.17
CA GLU A 79 2.83 7.31 -9.91
C GLU A 79 4.26 7.73 -9.49
N TYR A 80 5.15 6.75 -9.30
CA TYR A 80 6.46 6.96 -8.69
C TYR A 80 7.55 7.04 -9.75
N ASP A 81 8.33 8.10 -9.67
CA ASP A 81 9.23 8.46 -10.74
C ASP A 81 10.68 8.48 -10.21
N ALA A 82 11.49 7.47 -10.55
CA ALA A 82 12.80 7.28 -9.91
C ALA A 82 13.79 8.43 -10.16
N ASN A 83 13.66 9.11 -11.30
CA ASN A 83 14.59 10.15 -11.75
C ASN A 83 13.96 11.54 -11.86
N ASN A 84 12.64 11.65 -11.64
CA ASN A 84 11.89 12.89 -11.75
C ASN A 84 11.00 13.08 -10.50
N ALA A 85 10.00 13.96 -10.60
CA ALA A 85 9.02 14.14 -9.56
C ALA A 85 7.82 13.25 -9.86
N ASP A 86 7.40 12.47 -8.87
CA ASP A 86 6.18 11.65 -8.90
C ASP A 86 4.97 12.40 -9.46
N ASP A 87 4.21 11.71 -10.31
CA ASP A 87 3.05 12.27 -10.98
C ASP A 87 1.78 12.14 -10.13
N LEU A 88 1.11 13.27 -9.87
CA LEU A 88 -0.17 13.25 -9.16
C LEU A 88 -1.30 12.82 -10.11
N ILE A 89 -1.73 11.57 -9.97
CA ILE A 89 -2.78 10.98 -10.80
C ILE A 89 -4.17 11.44 -10.37
N GLY A 90 -4.39 11.64 -9.08
CA GLY A 90 -5.65 12.21 -8.64
C GLY A 90 -5.83 12.31 -7.14
N THR A 91 -6.82 13.11 -6.74
CA THR A 91 -7.19 13.33 -5.35
C THR A 91 -8.61 12.84 -5.06
N SER A 92 -8.93 12.58 -3.80
CA SER A 92 -10.28 12.23 -3.36
C SER A 92 -10.48 12.63 -1.90
N THR A 93 -11.72 12.94 -1.53
CA THR A 93 -12.13 13.13 -0.13
C THR A 93 -13.23 12.14 0.20
N LEU A 94 -13.03 11.37 1.27
CA LEU A 94 -13.96 10.36 1.73
C LEU A 94 -14.50 10.77 3.11
N HIS A 95 -15.81 10.60 3.30
CA HIS A 95 -16.47 10.85 4.58
C HIS A 95 -17.13 9.58 5.07
N ASN A 96 -16.84 9.19 6.31
CA ASN A 96 -17.46 8.03 6.95
C ASN A 96 -17.97 8.40 8.34
N SER A 97 -19.08 7.81 8.74
CA SER A 97 -19.67 8.03 10.05
C SER A 97 -19.88 6.72 10.80
N PHE A 98 -19.51 6.76 12.07
CA PHE A 98 -19.44 5.63 12.99
C PHE A 98 -20.24 5.93 14.25
N TYR A 99 -21.48 6.41 14.13
CA TYR A 99 -22.27 6.88 15.27
C TYR A 99 -22.46 5.83 16.39
N THR A 100 -23.33 4.85 16.22
CA THR A 100 -23.88 4.12 17.38
C THR A 100 -23.03 2.91 17.81
N ALA A 101 -22.32 2.26 16.89
CA ALA A 101 -21.60 1.02 17.18
C ALA A 101 -20.08 1.11 16.98
N GLY A 102 -19.57 2.18 16.37
CA GLY A 102 -18.23 2.14 15.80
C GLY A 102 -18.16 1.15 14.63
N GLY A 103 -16.97 0.66 14.34
CA GLY A 103 -16.73 -0.49 13.47
C GLY A 103 -15.66 -0.25 12.42
N THR A 104 -15.52 -1.27 11.57
CA THR A 104 -14.54 -1.30 10.49
C THR A 104 -15.25 -1.30 9.14
N LEU A 105 -14.69 -0.59 8.17
CA LEU A 105 -15.10 -0.63 6.77
C LEU A 105 -13.90 -0.42 5.86
N THR A 106 -14.00 -0.88 4.62
CA THR A 106 -13.03 -0.57 3.56
C THR A 106 -13.68 0.42 2.60
N ARG A 107 -12.93 1.47 2.24
CA ARG A 107 -13.32 2.40 1.18
C ARG A 107 -12.43 2.19 -0.02
N THR A 108 -13.04 2.03 -1.18
CA THR A 108 -12.34 1.91 -2.46
C THR A 108 -12.57 3.15 -3.28
N VAL A 109 -11.50 3.73 -3.80
CA VAL A 109 -11.54 4.68 -4.93
C VAL A 109 -10.95 3.96 -6.12
N GLU A 110 -11.65 3.96 -7.25
CA GLU A 110 -11.17 3.36 -8.49
C GLU A 110 -10.58 4.44 -9.40
N GLY A 111 -9.55 4.08 -10.17
CA GLY A 111 -8.98 4.91 -11.22
C GLY A 111 -8.49 4.07 -12.38
N ALA A 112 -8.53 4.61 -13.59
CA ALA A 112 -7.82 3.97 -14.71
C ALA A 112 -6.32 4.02 -14.43
N LEU A 113 -5.60 2.93 -14.75
CA LEU A 113 -4.15 2.90 -14.73
C LEU A 113 -3.66 3.99 -15.71
N PRO A 114 -2.86 4.96 -15.26
CA PRO A 114 -2.28 5.94 -16.16
C PRO A 114 -1.25 5.28 -17.08
N ASN A 115 -0.76 6.06 -18.03
CA ASN A 115 0.44 5.75 -18.79
C ASN A 115 1.29 7.01 -18.71
N THR A 116 2.11 7.13 -17.66
CA THR A 116 2.96 8.31 -17.41
C THR A 116 4.34 8.16 -18.04
N ASP A 117 4.78 6.93 -18.32
CA ASP A 117 6.08 6.68 -18.90
C ASP A 117 6.12 6.86 -20.43
N ASP A 118 6.70 7.98 -20.85
CA ASP A 118 6.92 8.31 -22.26
C ASP A 118 7.85 7.30 -23.01
N PHE A 119 8.59 6.44 -22.28
CA PHE A 119 9.68 5.61 -22.84
C PHE A 119 9.59 4.09 -22.63
N GLY A 120 8.47 3.54 -22.15
CA GLY A 120 8.04 2.20 -22.56
C GLY A 120 8.48 0.99 -21.74
N ASP A 121 8.78 1.12 -20.45
CA ASP A 121 8.38 0.07 -19.52
C ASP A 121 6.86 0.10 -19.43
N ASN A 122 6.19 -0.96 -19.91
CA ASN A 122 4.73 -1.05 -19.85
C ASN A 122 4.30 -1.37 -18.42
N VAL A 123 4.70 -0.55 -17.46
CA VAL A 123 4.62 -0.71 -16.00
C VAL A 123 4.46 0.68 -15.41
N GLU A 124 3.56 0.82 -14.44
CA GLU A 124 3.40 2.05 -13.67
C GLU A 124 3.61 1.75 -12.18
N GLU A 125 4.38 2.56 -11.46
CA GLU A 125 4.66 2.37 -10.04
C GLU A 125 3.64 3.10 -9.15
N MET A 126 2.45 2.52 -9.01
CA MET A 126 1.34 3.17 -8.30
C MET A 126 1.46 3.12 -6.78
N TYR A 127 1.27 4.26 -6.11
CA TYR A 127 1.11 4.36 -4.66
C TYR A 127 0.01 5.36 -4.27
N GLN A 128 -0.36 5.36 -2.99
CA GLN A 128 -1.27 6.38 -2.46
C GLN A 128 -0.80 6.93 -1.11
N CYS A 129 -1.24 8.15 -0.83
CA CYS A 129 -1.09 8.79 0.46
C CYS A 129 -2.44 9.21 1.00
N VAL A 130 -2.65 9.03 2.30
CA VAL A 130 -3.84 9.47 3.01
C VAL A 130 -3.48 10.37 4.19
N ARG A 131 -4.36 11.30 4.52
CA ARG A 131 -4.39 11.96 5.82
C ARG A 131 -5.84 12.07 6.25
N PHE A 132 -6.10 12.18 7.54
CA PHE A 132 -7.47 12.27 8.01
C PHE A 132 -7.63 13.20 9.19
N ARG A 133 -8.88 13.58 9.44
CA ARG A 133 -9.30 14.27 10.65
C ARG A 133 -10.59 13.65 11.15
N VAL A 134 -10.82 13.81 12.45
CA VAL A 134 -11.93 13.19 13.14
C VAL A 134 -12.81 14.26 13.76
N THR A 135 -14.11 14.17 13.52
CA THR A 135 -15.12 14.93 14.24
C THR A 135 -15.74 14.01 15.29
N LEU A 136 -15.71 14.42 16.56
CA LEU A 136 -16.45 13.72 17.60
C LEU A 136 -17.90 14.24 17.60
N THR A 137 -18.88 13.34 17.71
CA THR A 137 -20.30 13.72 17.70
C THR A 137 -20.59 14.78 18.77
N ASN A 138 -21.17 15.91 18.37
CA ASN A 138 -21.49 17.08 19.20
C ASN A 138 -20.29 17.80 19.83
N LEU A 139 -19.10 17.66 19.27
CA LEU A 139 -17.85 18.20 19.80
C LEU A 139 -16.97 18.79 18.68
N PHE A 140 -15.71 19.11 19.03
CA PHE A 140 -14.69 19.70 18.17
C PHE A 140 -14.19 18.72 17.08
N GLN A 141 -13.78 19.29 15.95
CA GLN A 141 -13.13 18.60 14.84
C GLN A 141 -11.62 18.75 14.94
N THR A 142 -10.89 17.65 14.84
CA THR A 142 -9.42 17.70 14.93
C THR A 142 -8.77 18.35 13.70
N PRO A 143 -7.52 18.82 13.81
CA PRO A 143 -6.67 19.02 12.64
C PRO A 143 -6.48 17.72 11.85
N PHE A 144 -6.03 17.85 10.60
CA PHE A 144 -5.56 16.70 9.82
C PHE A 144 -4.28 16.11 10.40
N THR A 145 -4.15 14.78 10.31
CA THR A 145 -2.88 14.07 10.53
C THR A 145 -1.85 14.45 9.46
N ALA A 146 -0.61 14.01 9.68
CA ALA A 146 0.38 13.97 8.61
C ALA A 146 -0.10 13.03 7.48
N TRP A 147 0.47 13.22 6.29
CA TRP A 147 0.29 12.27 5.20
C TRP A 147 1.03 10.97 5.52
N GLU A 148 0.35 9.86 5.30
CA GLU A 148 0.87 8.50 5.39
C GLU A 148 0.72 7.85 4.02
N CYS A 149 1.81 7.30 3.51
CA CYS A 149 1.87 6.76 2.15
C CYS A 149 2.16 5.26 2.16
N THR A 150 1.56 4.55 1.22
CA THR A 150 1.87 3.16 0.95
C THR A 150 3.22 3.05 0.24
N PRO A 151 3.88 1.87 0.28
CA PRO A 151 4.81 1.50 -0.76
C PRO A 151 4.15 1.58 -2.15
N TYR A 152 4.94 1.76 -3.21
CA TYR A 152 4.46 1.62 -4.58
C TYR A 152 4.31 0.15 -4.97
N ARG A 153 3.50 -0.06 -6.02
CA ARG A 153 3.38 -1.34 -6.73
C ARG A 153 3.49 -1.10 -8.22
N SER A 154 4.41 -1.81 -8.85
CA SER A 154 4.49 -1.94 -10.30
C SER A 154 3.26 -2.67 -10.85
N ILE A 155 2.51 -2.01 -11.73
CA ILE A 155 1.34 -2.57 -12.41
C ILE A 155 1.56 -2.47 -13.90
N HIS A 156 1.54 -3.61 -14.59
CA HIS A 156 1.68 -3.62 -16.04
C HIS A 156 0.48 -2.96 -16.73
N ILE A 157 0.75 -2.17 -17.78
CA ILE A 157 -0.26 -1.65 -18.72
C ILE A 157 -0.89 -2.79 -19.51
#